data_AF-A0A966JFH8-F1
#
_entry.id   AF-A0A966JFH8-F1
#
_cell.length_a   1.000
_cell.length_b   1.000
_cell.length_c   1.000
_cell.angle_alpha   90.00
_cell.angle_beta   90.00
_cell.angle_gamma   90.00
#
_symmetry.space_group_name_H-M   'P 1'
#
loop_
_entity.id
_entity.type
_entity.pdbx_description
1 polymer ?
#
loop_
_entity_poly.entity_id
_entity_poly.type
_entity_poly.pdbx_seq_one_letter_code
_entity_poly.pdbx_strand_id
1 'polypeptide(L)' 'KAAVEHARLAAGGKDALVVSHQLPIWILRSSIEGRPFLHDPRKRQCSLASVTSLHFDASGKVVGLTYSEPAQHLLPEKKK' A
#
# COMPACT_ATOMS: atom_id res chain seq x y z
N LYS A 1 -1.60 7.75 -7.72
CA LYS A 1 -2.54 8.19 -6.65
C LYS A 1 -4.01 8.17 -7.10
N ALA A 2 -4.33 8.36 -8.39
CA ALA A 2 -5.72 8.42 -8.88
C ALA A 2 -6.66 7.30 -8.40
N ALA A 3 -6.23 6.02 -8.45
CA ALA A 3 -7.07 4.90 -8.00
C ALA A 3 -7.46 4.99 -6.51
N VAL A 4 -6.55 5.45 -5.65
CA VAL A 4 -6.80 5.61 -4.21
C VAL A 4 -7.77 6.76 -3.97
N GLU A 5 -7.58 7.91 -4.63
CA GLU A 5 -8.50 9.04 -4.49
C GLU A 5 -9.90 8.70 -4.96
N HIS A 6 -10.01 7.99 -6.10
CA HIS A 6 -11.30 7.53 -6.60
C HIS A 6 -12.00 6.59 -5.59
N ALA A 7 -11.27 5.62 -5.03
CA ALA A 7 -11.80 4.71 -4.02
C ALA A 7 -12.23 5.46 -2.74
N ARG A 8 -11.43 6.43 -2.27
CA ARG A 8 -11.75 7.27 -1.10
C ARG A 8 -13.03 8.08 -1.30
N LEU A 9 -13.18 8.70 -2.46
CA LEU A 9 -14.38 9.48 -2.80
C LEU A 9 -15.62 8.57 -2.89
N ALA A 10 -15.49 7.40 -3.54
CA ALA A 10 -16.58 6.44 -3.66
C ALA A 10 -17.03 5.87 -2.31
N ALA A 11 -16.12 5.71 -1.34
CA ALA A 11 -16.45 5.20 -0.01
C ALA A 11 -17.17 6.21 0.90
N GLY A 12 -17.14 7.51 0.56
CA GLY A 12 -17.97 8.52 1.23
C GLY A 12 -17.76 8.62 2.75
N GLY A 13 -16.51 8.58 3.20
CA GLY A 13 -16.15 8.66 4.63
C GLY A 13 -16.06 7.31 5.34
N LYS A 14 -16.21 6.20 4.62
CA LYS A 14 -15.91 4.84 5.08
C LYS A 14 -14.55 4.37 4.54
N ASP A 15 -14.10 3.21 5.01
CA ASP A 15 -12.92 2.56 4.47
C ASP A 15 -13.16 2.00 3.06
N ALA A 16 -12.10 2.04 2.25
CA ALA A 16 -12.09 1.50 0.90
C ALA A 16 -10.90 0.55 0.72
N LEU A 17 -11.09 -0.52 -0.07
CA LEU A 17 -10.02 -1.44 -0.42
C LEU A 17 -9.69 -1.33 -1.92
N VAL A 18 -8.40 -1.23 -2.22
CA VAL A 18 -7.88 -1.27 -3.59
C VAL A 18 -6.89 -2.42 -3.68
N VAL A 19 -7.18 -3.36 -4.57
CA VAL A 19 -6.31 -4.51 -4.83
C VAL A 19 -5.48 -4.23 -6.07
N SER A 20 -4.17 -4.48 -5.98
CA SER A 20 -3.27 -4.31 -7.11
C SER A 20 -2.07 -5.25 -6.99
N HIS A 21 -1.18 -5.18 -7.97
CA HIS A 21 0.07 -5.92 -7.96
C HIS A 21 1.16 -5.19 -7.17
N GLN A 22 2.24 -5.93 -6.91
CA GLN A 22 3.34 -5.48 -6.06
C GLN A 22 3.94 -4.12 -6.47
N LEU A 23 4.28 -3.96 -7.76
CA LEU A 23 4.94 -2.73 -8.23
C LEU A 23 4.04 -1.49 -8.13
N PRO A 24 2.78 -1.49 -8.59
CA PRO A 24 1.87 -0.36 -8.38
C PRO A 24 1.70 0.04 -6.91
N ILE A 25 1.57 -0.92 -5.99
CA ILE A 25 1.48 -0.66 -4.55
C ILE A 25 2.76 0.01 -4.05
N TRP A 26 3.92 -0.51 -4.45
CA TRP A 26 5.21 0.04 -4.04
C TRP A 26 5.45 1.45 -4.58
N ILE A 27 5.12 1.74 -5.85
CA ILE A 27 5.26 3.09 -6.42
C ILE A 27 4.34 4.09 -5.74
N LEU A 28 3.10 3.69 -5.44
CA LEU A 28 2.17 4.51 -4.66
C LEU A 28 2.77 4.86 -3.30
N ARG A 29 3.25 3.86 -2.57
CA ARG A 29 3.88 4.04 -1.26
C ARG A 29 5.11 4.94 -1.33
N SER A 30 6.03 4.70 -2.27
CA SER A 30 7.21 5.54 -2.47
C SER A 30 6.85 6.99 -2.76
N SER A 31 5.80 7.23 -3.55
CA SER A 31 5.30 8.58 -3.84
C SER A 31 4.64 9.27 -2.64
N ILE A 32 4.18 8.51 -1.64
CA ILE A 32 3.62 9.04 -0.39
C ILE A 32 4.73 9.31 0.62
N GLU A 33 5.67 8.37 0.77
CA GLU A 33 6.82 8.47 1.70
C GLU A 33 7.98 9.33 1.17
N GLY A 34 7.87 9.88 -0.05
CA GLY A 34 8.94 10.69 -0.66
C GLY A 34 10.21 9.91 -1.04
N ARG A 35 10.08 8.60 -1.29
CA ARG A 35 11.21 7.72 -1.65
C ARG A 35 11.55 7.79 -3.14
N PRO A 36 12.81 7.53 -3.53
CA PRO A 36 13.19 7.38 -4.93
C PRO A 36 12.41 6.25 -5.63
N PHE A 37 12.10 6.45 -6.92
CA PHE A 37 11.47 5.41 -7.75
C PHE A 37 12.47 4.40 -8.31
N LEU A 38 13.75 4.78 -8.45
CA LEU A 38 14.84 3.84 -8.64
C LEU A 38 15.08 3.09 -7.33
N HIS A 39 14.84 1.78 -7.34
CA HIS A 39 14.92 0.92 -6.17
C HIS A 39 15.31 -0.51 -6.57
N ASP A 40 15.83 -1.27 -5.62
CA ASP A 40 15.98 -2.72 -5.76
C ASP A 40 14.61 -3.40 -5.60
N PRO A 41 14.09 -4.10 -6.62
CA PRO A 41 12.83 -4.84 -6.55
C PRO A 41 12.72 -5.83 -5.39
N ARG A 42 13.84 -6.37 -4.91
CA ARG A 42 13.88 -7.42 -3.88
C ARG A 42 13.68 -6.88 -2.46
N LYS A 43 13.80 -5.56 -2.29
CA LYS A 43 13.67 -4.86 -0.99
C LYS A 43 12.27 -4.28 -0.75
N ARG A 44 11.31 -4.53 -1.66
CA ARG A 44 9.93 -4.03 -1.52
C ARG A 44 9.25 -4.72 -0.33
N GLN A 45 8.63 -3.92 0.53
CA GLN A 45 7.71 -4.39 1.56
C GLN A 45 6.30 -4.49 0.95
N CYS A 46 6.00 -5.65 0.34
CA CYS A 46 4.72 -5.97 -0.30
C CYS A 46 4.68 -7.48 -0.60
N SER A 47 4.52 -8.30 0.43
CA SER A 47 4.30 -9.75 0.27
C SER A 47 2.86 -10.04 -0.20
N LEU A 48 2.60 -11.27 -0.65
CA LEU A 48 1.27 -11.67 -1.11
C LEU A 48 0.26 -11.51 0.03
N ALA A 49 -0.88 -10.90 -0.26
CA ALA A 49 -1.94 -10.59 0.71
C ALA A 49 -1.47 -9.76 1.93
N SER A 50 -0.44 -8.94 1.75
CA SER A 50 -0.13 -7.85 2.68
C SER A 50 -1.07 -6.66 2.48
N VAL A 51 -1.18 -5.82 3.52
CA VAL A 51 -2.04 -4.63 3.52
C VAL A 51 -1.18 -3.39 3.81
N THR A 52 -1.20 -2.43 2.89
CA THR A 52 -0.66 -1.07 3.12
C THR A 52 -1.86 -0.14 3.34
N SER A 53 -2.08 0.28 4.57
CA SER A 53 -3.20 1.16 4.94
C SER A 53 -2.75 2.62 4.86
N LEU A 54 -3.50 3.46 4.16
CA LEU A 54 -3.26 4.90 4.10
C LEU A 54 -4.24 5.62 5.03
N HIS A 55 -3.71 6.49 5.89
CA HIS A 55 -4.50 7.25 6.85
C HIS A 55 -4.75 8.65 6.31
N PHE A 56 -6.02 9.06 6.27
CA PHE A 56 -6.45 10.37 5.78
C PHE A 56 -6.97 11.23 6.91
N ASP A 57 -6.70 12.53 6.86
CA ASP A 57 -7.36 13.50 7.72
C ASP A 57 -8.74 13.92 7.16
N ALA A 58 -9.43 14.80 7.89
CA ALA A 58 -10.73 15.33 7.49
C ALA A 58 -10.72 16.11 6.15
N SER A 59 -9.54 16.60 5.72
CA SER A 59 -9.38 17.28 4.43
C SER A 59 -9.16 16.31 3.27
N GLY A 60 -8.99 15.01 3.56
CA GLY A 60 -8.65 13.99 2.58
C GLY A 60 -7.16 13.94 2.22
N LYS A 61 -6.28 14.54 3.04
CA LYS A 61 -4.84 14.46 2.86
C LYS A 61 -4.29 13.22 3.58
N VAL A 62 -3.35 12.53 2.94
CA VAL A 62 -2.63 11.42 3.57
C VAL A 62 -1.73 11.96 4.69
N VAL A 63 -1.96 11.51 5.91
CA VAL A 63 -1.20 11.89 7.11
C VAL A 63 -0.26 10.78 7.58
N GLY A 64 -0.41 9.56 7.07
CA GLY A 64 0.48 8.45 7.39
C GLY A 64 0.09 7.16 6.68
N LEU A 65 0.85 6.11 6.96
CA LEU A 65 0.54 4.76 6.51
C LEU A 65 0.99 3.71 7.52
N THR A 66 0.33 2.56 7.50
CA THR A 66 0.73 1.36 8.24
C THR A 66 0.83 0.16 7.31
N TYR A 67 1.70 -0.79 7.64
CA TYR A 67 1.89 -2.03 6.88
C TYR A 67 1.63 -3.24 7.78
N SER A 68 0.93 -4.24 7.27
CA SER A 68 0.71 -5.52 7.95
C SER A 68 0.74 -6.69 6.98
N GLU A 69 1.06 -7.88 7.48
CA GLU A 69 1.07 -9.14 6.72
C GLU A 69 0.13 -10.18 7.36
N PRO A 70 -1.20 -10.02 7.28
CA PRO A 70 -2.14 -10.92 7.95
C PRO A 70 -1.99 -12.40 7.50
N ALA A 71 -1.69 -12.60 6.22
CA ALA A 71 -1.52 -13.92 5.61
C ALA A 71 -0.05 -14.40 5.59
N GLN A 72 0.85 -13.79 6.36
CA GLN A 72 2.28 -14.13 6.33
C GLN A 72 2.56 -15.62 6.58
N HIS A 73 1.76 -16.26 7.43
CA HIS A 73 1.86 -17.67 7.78
C HIS A 73 1.59 -18.63 6.60
N LEU A 74 1.04 -18.14 5.49
CA LEU A 74 0.78 -18.92 4.27
C LEU A 74 1.92 -18.80 3.23
N LEU A 75 2.90 -17.92 3.48
CA LEU A 75 3.99 -17.73 2.55
C LEU A 75 4.92 -18.96 2.53
N PRO A 76 5.45 -19.34 1.36
CA PRO A 76 6.44 -20.40 1.29
C PRO A 76 7.68 -20.01 2.10
N GLU A 77 8.30 -20.99 2.75
CA GLU A 77 9.58 -20.78 3.42
C GLU A 77 10.60 -20.24 2.42
N LYS A 78 11.39 -19.24 2.86
CA LYS A 78 12.53 -18.79 2.07
C LYS A 78 13.52 -19.95 1.97
N LYS A 79 13.69 -20.48 0.75
CA LYS A 79 14.82 -21.34 0.43
C LYS A 79 16.10 -20.52 0.68
N LYS A 80 16.97 -21.04 1.55
CA LYS A 80 18.27 -20.44 1.86
C LYS A 80 19.17 -20.40 0.63
#